data_AF-A0A9D8A470-F1
#
_entry.id   AF-A0A9D8A470-F1
#
_cell.length_a   1.000
_cell.length_b   1.000
_cell.length_c   1.000
_cell.angle_alpha   90.00
_cell.angle_beta   90.00
_cell.angle_gamma   90.00
#
_symmetry.space_group_name_H-M   'P 1'
#
loop_
_entity.id
_entity.type
_entity.pdbx_description
1 polymer ?
#
loop_
_entity_poly.entity_id
_entity_poly.type
_entity_poly.pdbx_seq_one_letter_code
_entity_poly.pdbx_strand_id
1 'polypeptide(L)'
;MMNRIATIGLLLLFLSGCVTAPTKEALSLGDRMLADVLNSKPDGYIGAIGSSQDGYKIISTKISNSGVKLCRVLSVESENEFKVETYCKMKGGNWQ
;
A
#
# COMPACT_ATOMS: atom_id res chain seq x y z
N MET A 1 -56.54 15.74 28.39
CA MET A 1 -55.40 16.42 29.07
C MET A 1 -54.25 15.43 29.09
N MET A 2 -53.53 15.24 27.99
CA MET A 2 -52.57 16.16 27.33
C MET A 2 -51.21 16.16 28.05
N ASN A 3 -50.21 15.74 27.27
CA ASN A 3 -48.76 15.88 27.49
C ASN A 3 -48.16 15.15 28.68
N ARG A 4 -47.48 14.01 28.45
CA ARG A 4 -46.11 13.70 28.98
C ARG A 4 -45.33 12.62 28.20
N ILE A 5 -45.71 12.24 26.97
CA ILE A 5 -45.03 11.15 26.21
C ILE A 5 -44.35 11.69 24.94
N ALA A 6 -43.91 12.94 24.95
CA ALA A 6 -43.32 13.59 23.79
C ALA A 6 -42.07 14.37 24.21
N THR A 7 -40.96 13.67 24.49
CA THR A 7 -39.61 14.28 24.53
C THR A 7 -38.47 13.25 24.55
N ILE A 8 -38.73 11.97 24.23
CA ILE A 8 -37.68 10.95 24.06
C ILE A 8 -37.75 10.47 22.62
N GLY A 9 -37.26 11.27 21.68
CA GLY A 9 -37.39 10.93 20.26
C GLY A 9 -36.78 11.93 19.29
N LEU A 10 -35.75 12.69 19.68
CA LEU A 10 -35.13 13.68 18.79
C LEU A 10 -33.60 13.76 18.93
N LEU A 11 -32.93 12.69 19.35
CA LEU A 11 -31.46 12.68 19.46
C LEU A 11 -30.82 11.39 18.92
N LEU A 12 -31.31 10.90 17.77
CA LEU A 12 -30.76 9.71 17.08
C LEU A 12 -30.22 10.01 15.68
N LEU A 13 -29.97 11.28 15.34
CA LEU A 13 -29.60 11.70 13.98
C LEU A 13 -28.09 12.00 13.74
N PHE A 14 -27.19 11.58 14.62
CA PHE A 14 -25.74 11.86 14.48
C PHE A 14 -24.83 10.63 14.37
N LEU A 15 -25.29 9.54 13.76
CA LEU A 15 -24.42 8.38 13.48
C LEU A 15 -24.54 7.90 12.03
N SER A 16 -23.95 8.63 11.09
CA SER A 16 -23.57 8.08 9.79
C SER A 16 -22.50 8.94 9.11
N GLY A 17 -21.30 8.86 9.63
CA GLY A 17 -20.12 9.49 9.03
C GLY A 17 -18.87 8.64 9.22
N CYS A 18 -18.94 7.32 9.00
CA CYS A 18 -17.73 6.53 8.85
C CYS A 18 -17.22 6.77 7.42
N VAL A 19 -16.40 7.81 7.25
CA VAL A 19 -15.62 7.97 6.03
C VAL A 19 -14.50 6.94 6.12
N THR A 20 -14.73 5.77 5.53
CA THR A 20 -13.66 4.80 5.30
C THR A 20 -12.71 5.45 4.29
N ALA A 21 -11.62 6.03 4.79
CA ALA A 21 -10.51 6.41 3.91
C ALA A 21 -10.07 5.14 3.16
N PRO A 22 -9.78 5.21 1.85
CA PRO A 22 -9.16 4.10 1.17
C PRO A 22 -7.81 3.85 1.85
N THR A 23 -7.73 2.81 2.66
CA THR A 23 -6.46 2.23 3.06
C THR A 23 -5.77 1.87 1.76
N LYS A 24 -4.66 2.54 1.47
CA LYS A 24 -3.76 2.10 0.43
C LYS A 24 -3.26 0.72 0.87
N GLU A 25 -3.97 -0.34 0.48
CA GLU A 25 -3.41 -1.68 0.41
C GLU A 25 -2.42 -1.68 -0.75
N ALA A 26 -1.31 -0.98 -0.56
CA ALA A 26 -0.09 -1.25 -1.27
C ALA A 26 0.66 -2.27 -0.42
N LEU A 27 1.19 -3.31 -1.08
CA LEU A 27 1.96 -4.43 -0.54
C LEU A 27 1.15 -5.69 -0.21
N SER A 28 0.80 -6.47 -1.25
CA SER A 28 0.55 -7.92 -1.09
C SER A 28 1.65 -8.73 -1.76
N LEU A 29 2.91 -8.35 -1.49
CA LEU A 29 4.01 -9.31 -1.37
C LEU A 29 4.37 -9.27 0.10
N GLY A 30 4.25 -10.39 0.84
CA GLY A 30 4.47 -10.40 2.30
C GLY A 30 5.61 -9.48 2.72
N ASP A 31 5.28 -8.37 3.40
CA ASP A 31 6.03 -7.10 3.43
C ASP A 31 7.54 -7.25 3.69
N ARG A 32 7.92 -8.26 4.47
CA ARG A 32 9.32 -8.56 4.80
C ARG A 32 10.11 -9.02 3.58
N MET A 33 9.54 -9.91 2.76
CA MET A 33 10.21 -10.39 1.54
C MET A 33 10.40 -9.26 0.54
N LEU A 34 9.42 -8.37 0.39
CA LEU A 34 9.57 -7.25 -0.52
C LEU A 34 10.64 -6.27 -0.03
N ALA A 35 10.66 -5.94 1.27
CA ALA A 35 11.67 -5.04 1.81
C ALA A 35 13.10 -5.57 1.57
N ASP A 36 13.34 -6.87 1.77
CA ASP A 36 14.65 -7.50 1.55
C ASP A 36 15.07 -7.45 0.07
N VAL A 37 14.13 -7.70 -0.83
CA VAL A 37 14.35 -7.61 -2.28
C VAL A 37 14.69 -6.16 -2.68
N LEU A 38 13.88 -5.19 -2.24
CA LEU A 38 14.10 -3.78 -2.50
C LEU A 38 15.40 -3.25 -1.88
N ASN A 39 15.91 -3.89 -0.84
CA ASN A 39 17.18 -3.52 -0.22
C ASN A 39 18.40 -4.11 -0.94
N SER A 40 18.29 -5.32 -1.48
CA SER A 40 19.47 -6.12 -1.84
C SER A 40 19.63 -6.38 -3.34
N LYS A 41 18.56 -6.33 -4.12
CA LYS A 41 18.59 -6.73 -5.53
C LYS A 41 18.82 -5.53 -6.47
N PRO A 42 19.53 -5.70 -7.58
CA PRO A 42 19.75 -4.63 -8.55
C PRO A 42 18.54 -4.42 -9.47
N ASP A 43 18.55 -3.32 -10.22
CA ASP A 43 17.63 -3.14 -11.35
C ASP A 43 17.82 -4.27 -12.37
N GLY A 44 16.72 -4.71 -12.98
CA GLY A 44 16.66 -5.85 -13.87
C GLY A 44 16.47 -7.20 -13.19
N TYR A 45 16.60 -7.28 -11.85
CA TYR A 45 16.35 -8.52 -11.11
C TYR A 45 14.89 -8.98 -11.28
N ILE A 46 14.71 -10.27 -11.57
CA ILE A 46 13.41 -10.94 -11.69
C ILE A 46 13.29 -11.97 -10.56
N GLY A 47 12.15 -12.01 -9.89
CA GLY A 47 11.86 -12.99 -8.84
C GLY A 47 10.41 -13.46 -8.90
N ALA A 48 10.12 -14.56 -8.22
CA ALA A 48 8.76 -15.10 -8.05
C ALA A 48 8.16 -14.65 -6.72
N ILE A 49 6.84 -14.57 -6.65
CA ILE A 49 6.07 -14.25 -5.45
C ILE A 49 5.56 -15.55 -4.83
N GLY A 50 6.20 -16.00 -3.73
CA GLY A 50 5.81 -17.25 -3.08
C GLY A 50 5.97 -18.47 -4.00
N SER A 51 4.95 -19.33 -4.04
CA SER A 51 4.92 -20.54 -4.87
C SER A 51 4.03 -20.41 -6.12
N SER A 52 3.48 -19.23 -6.39
CA SER A 52 2.63 -19.01 -7.57
C SER A 52 3.47 -18.77 -8.82
N GLN A 53 2.81 -18.71 -9.99
CA GLN A 53 3.44 -18.27 -11.24
C GLN A 53 3.66 -16.75 -11.30
N ASP A 54 3.27 -16.02 -10.25
CA ASP A 54 3.40 -14.58 -10.20
C ASP A 54 4.87 -14.17 -10.07
N GLY A 55 5.28 -13.23 -10.90
CA GLY A 55 6.63 -12.71 -10.97
C GLY A 55 6.68 -11.23 -10.67
N TYR A 56 7.86 -10.76 -10.31
CA TYR A 56 8.16 -9.34 -10.28
C TYR A 56 9.51 -9.05 -10.90
N LYS A 57 9.68 -7.82 -11.37
CA LYS A 57 10.95 -7.28 -11.87
C LYS A 57 11.20 -5.91 -11.29
N ILE A 58 12.41 -5.67 -10.79
CA ILE A 58 12.85 -4.32 -10.44
C ILE A 58 13.19 -3.59 -11.74
N ILE A 59 12.41 -2.60 -12.13
CA ILE A 59 12.57 -1.87 -13.38
C ILE A 59 13.66 -0.82 -13.24
N SER A 60 13.59 -0.01 -12.19
CA SER A 60 14.50 1.10 -12.00
C SER A 60 14.62 1.55 -10.56
N THR A 61 15.77 2.12 -10.25
CA THR A 61 16.07 2.80 -8.99
C THR A 61 16.32 4.28 -9.25
N LYS A 62 15.69 5.15 -8.44
CA LYS A 62 15.91 6.60 -8.47
C LYS A 62 16.20 7.13 -7.07
N ILE A 63 17.23 7.95 -6.96
CA ILE A 63 17.58 8.67 -5.74
C ILE A 63 17.12 10.13 -5.91
N SER A 64 16.54 10.73 -4.86
CA SER A 64 16.23 12.16 -4.88
C SER A 64 17.51 12.98 -5.01
N ASN A 65 17.42 14.19 -5.58
CA ASN A 65 18.59 15.07 -5.74
C ASN A 65 19.31 15.38 -4.42
N SER A 66 18.59 15.35 -3.31
CA SER A 66 19.12 15.51 -1.95
C SER A 66 19.78 14.24 -1.36
N GLY A 67 19.71 13.09 -2.02
CA GLY A 67 20.27 11.82 -1.54
C GLY A 67 19.52 11.16 -0.38
N VAL A 68 18.41 11.75 0.07
CA VAL A 68 17.70 11.31 1.28
C VAL A 68 16.62 10.25 1.02
N LYS A 69 16.08 10.22 -0.21
CA LYS A 69 14.98 9.34 -0.61
C LYS A 69 15.42 8.43 -1.74
N LEU A 70 15.20 7.13 -1.57
CA LEU A 70 15.42 6.09 -2.57
C LEU A 70 14.04 5.59 -3.01
N CYS A 71 13.75 5.61 -4.30
CA CYS A 71 12.55 5.04 -4.88
C CYS A 71 12.92 3.95 -5.87
N ARG A 72 12.12 2.89 -5.92
CA ARG A 72 12.27 1.74 -6.81
C ARG A 72 10.96 1.43 -7.47
N VAL A 73 11.01 1.18 -8.78
CA VAL A 73 9.84 0.85 -9.59
C VAL A 73 9.87 -0.64 -9.85
N LEU A 74 8.79 -1.33 -9.53
CA LEU A 74 8.60 -2.77 -9.77
C LEU A 74 7.47 -2.97 -10.75
N SER A 75 7.66 -3.86 -11.72
CA SER A 75 6.54 -4.52 -12.38
C SER A 75 6.24 -5.82 -11.66
N VAL A 76 4.96 -6.09 -11.44
CA VAL A 76 4.43 -7.36 -10.98
C VAL A 76 3.58 -7.92 -12.11
N GLU A 77 3.84 -9.16 -12.48
CA GLU A 77 3.14 -9.88 -13.52
C GLU A 77 2.51 -11.12 -12.90
N SER A 78 1.20 -11.23 -13.07
CA SER A 78 0.35 -12.32 -12.61
C SER A 78 -0.43 -12.86 -13.79
N GLU A 79 -1.03 -14.04 -13.62
CA GLU A 79 -1.74 -14.75 -14.71
C GLU A 79 -2.76 -13.87 -15.45
N ASN A 80 -3.43 -12.95 -14.75
CA ASN A 80 -4.46 -12.08 -15.30
C ASN A 80 -4.20 -10.58 -15.09
N GLU A 81 -3.07 -10.19 -14.50
CA GLU A 81 -2.81 -8.81 -14.12
C GLU A 81 -1.35 -8.43 -14.33
N PHE A 82 -1.13 -7.24 -14.86
CA PHE A 82 0.17 -6.60 -14.88
C PHE A 82 0.07 -5.25 -14.16
N LYS A 83 0.89 -5.08 -13.13
CA LYS A 83 0.91 -3.87 -12.30
C LYS A 83 2.30 -3.27 -12.23
N VAL A 84 2.38 -1.95 -12.22
CA VAL A 84 3.63 -1.23 -11.97
C VAL A 84 3.46 -0.39 -10.71
N GLU A 85 4.33 -0.61 -9.74
CA GLU A 85 4.29 0.06 -8.45
C GLU A 85 5.63 0.74 -8.16
N THR A 86 5.56 1.88 -7.47
CA THR A 86 6.74 2.61 -7.03
C THR A 86 6.80 2.58 -5.52
N TYR A 87 7.89 2.03 -5.01
CA TYR A 87 8.19 1.93 -3.59
C TYR A 87 9.27 2.92 -3.22
N CYS A 88 9.06 3.72 -2.19
CA CYS A 88 10.04 4.69 -1.73
C CYS A 88 10.38 4.51 -0.25
N LYS A 89 11.65 4.72 0.10
CA LYS A 89 12.08 4.85 1.48
C LYS A 89 13.00 6.06 1.68
N MET A 90 12.97 6.59 2.89
CA MET A 90 14.00 7.51 3.36
C MET A 90 15.19 6.71 3.91
N LYS A 91 16.37 7.33 3.99
CA LYS A 91 17.53 6.69 4.67
C LYS A 91 17.16 6.30 6.09
N GLY A 92 17.29 5.00 6.41
CA GLY A 92 16.93 4.43 7.72
C GLY A 92 15.42 4.20 7.95
N GLY A 93 14.57 4.53 6.96
CA GLY A 93 13.12 4.30 7.03
C GLY A 93 12.68 3.02 6.33
N ASN A 94 11.38 2.75 6.42
CA ASN A 94 10.72 1.63 5.75
C ASN A 94 10.31 1.99 4.32
N TRP A 95 10.13 0.97 3.48
CA TRP A 95 9.53 1.12 2.15
C TRP A 95 8.03 1.41 2.28
N GLN A 96 7.53 2.29 1.40
CA GLN A 96 6.13 2.68 1.27
C GLN A 96 5.74 2.75 -0.20
#